data_AF-R9JMM3-F1
#
_entry.id   AF-R9JMM3-F1
#
_cell.length_a   1.000
_cell.length_b   1.000
_cell.length_c   1.000
_cell.angle_alpha   90.00
_cell.angle_beta   90.00
_cell.angle_gamma   90.00
#
_symmetry.space_group_name_H-M   'P 1'
#
loop_
_entity.id
_entity.type
_entity.pdbx_description
1 polymer ?
#
loop_
_entity_poly.entity_id
_entity_poly.type
_entity_poly.pdbx_seq_one_letter_code
_entity_poly.pdbx_strand_id
1 'polypeptide(L)' 'MNKLIYYIKQLLPLKYHSKYSLQNGEKKLTIWRQWFGRPFNIEHFTLMS' A
#
# COMPACT_ATOMS: atom_id res chain seq x y z
N MET A 1 19.07 10.66 -12.75
CA MET A 1 18.11 10.51 -11.63
C MET A 1 18.70 11.22 -10.41
N ASN A 2 18.18 12.39 -10.03
CA ASN A 2 18.74 13.16 -8.92
C ASN A 2 18.57 12.39 -7.60
N LYS A 3 19.69 11.99 -6.99
CA LYS A 3 19.73 11.30 -5.69
C LYS A 3 18.95 12.05 -4.61
N LEU A 4 18.91 13.38 -4.68
CA LEU A 4 18.14 14.24 -3.79
C LEU A 4 16.64 13.93 -3.80
N ILE A 5 16.04 13.76 -4.99
CA ILE A 5 14.61 13.44 -5.13
C ILE A 5 14.32 12.06 -4.54
N TYR A 6 15.26 11.12 -4.68
CA TYR A 6 15.15 9.79 -4.08
C TYR A 6 15.15 9.88 -2.55
N TYR A 7 16.06 10.64 -1.96
CA TYR A 7 16.09 10.84 -0.50
C TYR A 7 14.86 11.59 0.03
N ILE A 8 14.36 12.61 -0.68
CA ILE A 8 13.12 13.30 -0.30
C ILE A 8 11.92 12.34 -0.34
N LYS A 9 11.83 11.48 -1.36
CA LYS A 9 10.79 10.44 -1.44
C LYS A 9 10.87 9.43 -0.30
N GLN A 10 12.06 9.18 0.24
CA GLN A 10 12.25 8.32 1.41
C GLN A 10 11.83 9.02 2.71
N LEU A 11 11.62 10.35 2.77
CA LEU A 11 11.13 11.04 3.97
C LEU A 11 9.61 10.92 4.16
N LEU A 12 8.87 10.58 3.10
CA LEU A 12 7.42 10.53 3.14
C LEU A 12 6.93 9.09 3.00
N PRO A 13 6.23 8.55 4.01
CA PRO A 13 5.60 7.25 3.88
C PRO A 13 4.44 7.32 2.88
N LEU A 14 4.67 6.73 1.72
CA LEU A 14 3.71 6.66 0.63
C LEU A 14 2.60 5.66 0.96
N LYS A 15 1.35 6.04 0.66
CA LYS A 15 0.18 5.19 0.86
C LYS A 15 -0.11 4.42 -0.43
N TYR A 16 -0.31 3.12 -0.29
CA TYR A 16 -0.63 2.19 -1.37
C TYR A 16 -1.96 1.51 -1.10
N HIS A 17 -2.64 1.11 -2.16
CA HIS A 17 -3.88 0.35 -2.07
C HIS A 17 -3.88 -0.76 -3.13
N SER A 18 -4.32 -1.95 -2.74
CA SER A 18 -4.51 -3.09 -3.64
C SER A 18 -5.92 -3.61 -3.47
N LYS A 19 -6.65 -3.68 -4.58
CA LYS A 19 -7.96 -4.32 -4.68
C LYS A 19 -7.78 -5.65 -5.38
N TYR A 20 -8.21 -6.73 -4.76
CA TYR A 20 -8.14 -8.07 -5.34
C TYR A 20 -9.38 -8.87 -4.98
N SER A 21 -9.78 -9.78 -5.86
CA SER A 21 -10.84 -10.74 -5.61
C SER A 21 -10.22 -12.06 -5.20
N LEU A 22 -10.74 -12.66 -4.14
CA LEU A 22 -10.40 -14.02 -3.74
C LEU A 22 -11.20 -15.03 -4.58
N GLN A 23 -10.69 -16.27 -4.64
CA GLN A 23 -11.33 -17.37 -5.36
C GLN A 23 -12.74 -17.71 -4.84
N ASN A 24 -13.03 -17.35 -3.58
CA ASN A 24 -14.34 -17.52 -2.94
C ASN A 24 -15.37 -16.42 -3.33
N GLY A 25 -15.00 -15.48 -4.21
CA GLY A 25 -15.87 -14.38 -4.64
C GLY A 25 -15.82 -13.14 -3.74
N GLU A 26 -15.10 -13.17 -2.62
CA GLU A 26 -14.92 -12.01 -1.76
C GLU A 26 -13.98 -10.98 -2.40
N LYS A 27 -14.41 -9.72 -2.45
CA LYS A 27 -13.55 -8.61 -2.84
C LYS A 27 -12.83 -8.08 -1.61
N LYS A 28 -11.51 -8.00 -1.65
CA LYS A 28 -10.69 -7.43 -0.58
C LYS A 28 -9.98 -6.17 -1.07
N LEU A 29 -9.91 -5.19 -0.19
CA LEU A 29 -9.11 -3.99 -0.33
C LEU A 29 -8.08 -3.99 0.79
N THR A 30 -6.80 -3.98 0.42
CA THR A 30 -5.70 -3.82 1.37
C THR A 30 -5.06 -2.47 1.15
N ILE A 31 -4.96 -1.68 2.22
CA ILE A 31 -4.32 -0.37 2.22
C ILE A 31 -3.10 -0.48 3.12
N TRP A 32 -1.94 0.00 2.67
CA TRP A 32 -0.75 0.04 3.51
C TRP A 32 0.04 1.31 3.25
N ARG A 33 0.93 1.65 4.18
CA ARG A 33 1.97 2.65 3.95
C ARG A 33 3.29 1.92 3.72
N GLN A 34 4.14 2.45 2.85
CA GLN A 34 5.48 1.90 2.63
C GLN A 34 6.52 2.96 2.94
N TRP A 35 7.52 2.59 3.73
CA TRP A 35 8.64 3.46 4.09
C TRP A 35 9.95 2.69 4.06
N PHE A 36 10.98 3.23 3.42
CA PHE A 36 12.27 2.56 3.22
C PHE A 36 12.12 1.12 2.65
N GLY A 37 11.14 0.91 1.77
CA GLY A 37 10.84 -0.40 1.18
C GLY A 37 10.12 -1.39 2.11
N ARG A 38 9.75 -0.98 3.32
CA ARG A 38 9.02 -1.81 4.28
C ARG A 38 7.55 -1.37 4.38
N PRO A 39 6.58 -2.29 4.24
CA PRO A 39 5.18 -1.99 4.47
C PRO A 39 4.90 -1.88 5.98
N PHE A 40 4.05 -0.92 6.36
CA PHE A 40 3.58 -0.69 7.73
C PHE A 40 2.18 -0.07 7.68
N ASN A 41 1.47 -0.05 8.81
CA ASN A 41 0.05 0.37 8.89
C ASN A 41 -0.81 -0.30 7.81
N ILE A 42 -0.78 -1.63 7.80
CA ILE A 42 -1.53 -2.45 6.83
C ILE A 42 -2.95 -2.63 7.38
N GLU A 43 -3.93 -2.21 6.61
CA GLU A 43 -5.35 -2.33 6.91
C GLU A 43 -6.01 -3.21 5.84
N HIS A 44 -6.80 -4.18 6.27
CA HIS A 44 -7.54 -5.09 5.40
C HIS A 44 -9.04 -4.82 5.51
N PHE A 45 -9.68 -4.61 4.38
CA PHE A 45 -11.11 -4.37 4.26
C PHE A 45 -11.71 -5.45 3.36
N THR A 46 -12.80 -6.05 3.81
CA THR A 46 -13.66 -6.86 2.94
C THR A 46 -14.69 -5.92 2.34
N LEU A 47 -14.69 -5.81 1.02
CA LEU A 47 -15.71 -5.07 0.28
C LEU A 47 -16.93 -6.00 0.20
N MET A 48 -17.89 -5.83 1.11
CA MET A 48 -19.22 -6.41 0.92
C MET A 48 -19.82 -5.80 -0.36
N SER A 49 -20.15 -6.68 -1.30
CA SER A 49 -20.75 -6.33 -2.58
C SER A 49 -22.23 -6.00 -2.45
#